data_AF-A0A6P1ME35-F1
#
_entry.id   AF-A0A6P1ME35-F1
#
_cell.length_a   1.000
_cell.length_b   1.000
_cell.length_c   1.000
_cell.angle_alpha   90.00
_cell.angle_beta   90.00
_cell.angle_gamma   90.00
#
_symmetry.space_group_name_H-M   'P 1'
#
loop_
_entity.id
_entity.type
_entity.pdbx_description
1 polymer ?
#
loop_
_entity_poly.entity_id
_entity_poly.type
_entity_poly.pdbx_seq_one_letter_code
_entity_poly.pdbx_strand_id
1 'polypeptide(L)'
;MKRKIQIALCMLLCSVIFFGCSSNELGYLDLCKEMSNIKSCQFSGTAEIYYDADAIKEFIAKYAEDEYLTEDLEKDFSKFTGKKKIELLYSGSGETSDTEGKYELDIKARIDGREGKLGKLYISSTEGIYIERDMLINLYQLSRDLFTDYKNSYFYSTAYEKELRNALGTSEYIQLFNPEDALELEDESSFDSSVYNSADFTNKTMEFIKDIFKGYTSGTVTSIPGGYSVSADGDRLIQIASECLGYMGSNIDDIINSFLEFTSYMEKLQGIESDEENMKISDADRAEMAGQIAAIKTQLDYMHKKGELDFIKPFSYNQTVKKSGNVYTCEQNLSMNTNSKDLFYIKSKSTMESKKVDMKFPVQGTDISAISQNISKLEDKYNPVKKVEISWEKSRETAEDGYDYCDIYYTRKSASPLSQEKDYDWGEYQNLNKQMYVPLRQICEYFGEEVGWDNQNKIAYVVRDGKKIKINGIYDTETVFVKARDFEKLGYKVNYNGSNPDTHLVTIEKN
;
A
#
# COMPACT_ATOMS: atom_id res chain seq x y z
N MET A 1 15.95 1.56 -20.11
CA MET A 1 16.78 2.48 -19.27
C MET A 1 16.22 3.90 -19.19
N LYS A 2 15.90 4.57 -20.32
CA LYS A 2 15.44 5.97 -20.33
C LYS A 2 14.20 6.26 -19.45
N ARG A 3 13.14 5.44 -19.50
CA ARG A 3 11.93 5.59 -18.65
C ARG A 3 12.11 5.25 -17.17
N LYS A 4 12.93 4.24 -16.81
CA LYS A 4 13.28 3.96 -15.39
C LYS A 4 13.99 5.16 -14.75
N ILE A 5 14.85 5.82 -15.54
CA ILE A 5 15.50 7.07 -15.15
C ILE A 5 14.48 8.22 -15.06
N GLN A 6 13.54 8.35 -16.02
CA GLN A 6 12.46 9.36 -15.93
C GLN A 6 11.57 9.19 -14.70
N ILE A 7 11.16 7.96 -14.35
CA ILE A 7 10.33 7.67 -13.17
C ILE A 7 11.10 8.00 -11.88
N ALA A 8 12.37 7.58 -11.78
CA ALA A 8 13.23 7.95 -10.65
C ALA A 8 13.42 9.48 -10.55
N LEU A 9 13.62 10.15 -11.67
CA LEU A 9 13.69 11.61 -11.73
C LEU A 9 12.37 12.28 -11.36
N CYS A 10 11.21 11.71 -11.70
CA CYS A 10 9.91 12.23 -11.25
C CYS A 10 9.75 12.14 -9.74
N MET A 11 10.14 11.01 -9.14
CA MET A 11 10.13 10.85 -7.69
C MET A 11 11.05 11.87 -7.01
N LEU A 12 12.23 12.10 -7.58
CA LEU A 12 13.15 13.17 -7.14
C LEU A 12 12.54 14.57 -7.30
N LEU A 13 11.89 14.87 -8.43
CA LEU A 13 11.25 16.15 -8.71
C LEU A 13 10.15 16.48 -7.69
N CYS A 14 9.41 15.48 -7.21
CA CYS A 14 8.38 15.65 -6.20
C CYS A 14 8.94 15.84 -4.79
N SER A 15 10.13 15.30 -4.47
CA SER A 15 10.70 15.41 -3.12
C SER A 15 11.41 16.75 -2.88
N VAL A 16 12.03 17.35 -3.91
CA VAL A 16 12.88 18.55 -3.76
C VAL A 16 12.16 19.85 -3.39
N ILE A 17 10.83 19.89 -3.47
CA ILE A 17 10.00 21.10 -3.22
C ILE A 17 10.09 21.55 -1.76
N PHE A 18 10.39 20.62 -0.84
CA PHE A 18 10.35 20.86 0.60
C PHE A 18 11.70 21.23 1.22
N PHE A 19 12.77 21.32 0.41
CA PHE A 19 14.12 21.47 0.91
C PHE A 19 14.70 22.85 0.56
N GLY A 20 15.09 23.61 1.58
CA GLY A 20 15.73 24.91 1.42
C GLY A 20 15.85 25.66 2.75
N CYS A 21 16.79 26.60 2.81
CA CYS A 21 17.17 27.31 4.02
C CYS A 21 17.06 28.84 3.91
N SER A 22 16.30 29.38 2.94
CA SER A 22 15.95 30.81 2.97
C SER A 22 15.14 31.15 4.23
N SER A 23 15.08 32.43 4.60
CA SER A 23 14.31 32.87 5.78
C SER A 23 12.84 32.47 5.73
N ASN A 24 12.23 32.44 4.54
CA ASN A 24 10.84 31.98 4.37
C ASN A 24 10.72 30.46 4.52
N GLU A 25 11.64 29.70 3.95
CA GLU A 25 11.66 28.23 4.04
C GLU A 25 11.88 27.77 5.49
N LEU A 26 12.83 28.37 6.20
CA LEU A 26 13.05 28.11 7.62
C LEU A 26 11.84 28.49 8.47
N GLY A 27 11.21 29.63 8.19
CA GLY A 27 10.00 30.04 8.90
C GLY A 27 8.81 29.10 8.66
N TYR A 28 8.66 28.57 7.44
CA TYR A 28 7.68 27.52 7.14
C TYR A 28 8.01 26.21 7.87
N LEU A 29 9.28 25.76 7.84
CA LEU A 29 9.73 24.57 8.58
C LEU A 29 9.46 24.69 10.08
N ASP A 30 9.77 25.85 10.67
CA ASP A 30 9.54 26.11 12.09
C ASP A 30 8.03 26.12 12.41
N LEU A 31 7.17 26.60 11.51
CA LEU A 31 5.72 26.51 11.66
C LEU A 31 5.22 25.06 11.61
N CYS A 32 5.73 24.24 10.69
CA CYS A 32 5.42 22.81 10.62
C CYS A 32 5.89 22.07 11.88
N LYS A 33 7.07 22.41 12.40
CA LYS A 33 7.61 21.90 13.66
C LYS A 33 6.75 22.29 14.86
N GLU A 34 6.24 23.52 14.88
CA GLU A 34 5.32 23.95 15.93
C GLU A 34 4.05 23.09 15.90
N MET A 35 3.49 22.86 14.72
CA MET A 35 2.32 22.01 14.52
C MET A 35 2.55 20.56 14.97
N SER A 36 3.70 19.97 14.63
CA SER A 36 4.02 18.58 15.00
C SER A 36 4.22 18.38 16.51
N ASN A 37 4.57 19.44 17.23
CA ASN A 37 4.79 19.42 18.69
C ASN A 37 3.51 19.69 19.51
N ILE A 38 2.35 19.82 18.87
CA ILE A 38 1.08 20.00 19.59
C ILE A 38 0.71 18.69 20.29
N LYS A 39 0.75 18.71 21.62
CA LYS A 39 0.45 17.55 22.48
C LYS A 39 -1.02 17.16 22.53
N SER A 40 -1.93 18.09 22.23
CA SER A 40 -3.37 17.84 22.25
C SER A 40 -4.10 18.79 21.30
N CYS A 41 -4.91 18.24 20.40
CA CYS A 41 -5.59 19.04 19.38
C CYS A 41 -6.96 18.50 18.97
N GLN A 42 -7.79 19.40 18.44
CA GLN A 42 -8.93 19.06 17.61
C GLN A 42 -8.63 19.47 16.18
N PHE A 43 -9.05 18.65 15.22
CA PHE A 43 -8.86 18.97 13.82
C PHE A 43 -10.10 18.64 12.99
N SER A 44 -10.25 19.33 11.88
CA SER A 44 -11.31 19.08 10.90
C SER A 44 -10.89 19.54 9.53
N GLY A 45 -11.51 19.00 8.50
CA GLY A 45 -11.23 19.42 7.15
C GLY A 45 -12.07 18.75 6.09
N THR A 46 -11.81 19.17 4.88
CA THR A 46 -12.38 18.61 3.66
C THR A 46 -11.26 18.28 2.69
N ALA A 47 -11.35 17.15 2.00
CA ALA A 47 -10.50 16.82 0.87
C ALA A 47 -11.38 16.47 -0.34
N GLU A 48 -11.12 17.09 -1.48
CA GLU A 48 -11.82 16.87 -2.74
C GLU A 48 -10.84 16.24 -3.72
N ILE A 49 -11.14 15.02 -4.15
CA ILE A 49 -10.37 14.25 -5.13
C ILE A 49 -11.20 14.19 -6.40
N TYR A 50 -10.61 14.59 -7.51
CA TYR A 50 -11.21 14.51 -8.82
C TYR A 50 -10.26 13.85 -9.80
N TYR A 51 -10.80 13.05 -10.70
CA TYR A 51 -10.09 12.61 -11.90
C TYR A 51 -11.02 12.51 -13.10
N ASP A 52 -10.42 12.67 -14.28
CA ASP A 52 -11.01 12.42 -15.58
C ASP A 52 -10.20 11.31 -16.27
N ALA A 53 -10.72 10.07 -16.22
CA ALA A 53 -10.00 8.92 -16.71
C ALA A 53 -9.73 9.00 -18.23
N ASP A 54 -10.67 9.56 -18.98
CA ASP A 54 -10.54 9.71 -20.43
C ASP A 54 -9.49 10.77 -20.76
N ALA A 55 -9.47 11.89 -20.03
CA ALA A 55 -8.41 12.89 -20.18
C ALA A 55 -7.03 12.35 -19.78
N ILE A 56 -6.95 11.56 -18.70
CA ILE A 56 -5.70 10.89 -18.27
C ILE A 56 -5.22 9.92 -19.36
N LYS A 57 -6.10 9.13 -19.98
CA LYS A 57 -5.75 8.23 -21.09
C LYS A 57 -5.22 8.99 -22.30
N GLU A 58 -5.94 10.02 -22.74
CA GLU A 58 -5.48 10.89 -23.84
C GLU A 58 -4.12 11.51 -23.53
N PHE A 59 -3.92 11.94 -22.29
CA PHE A 59 -2.67 12.49 -21.83
C PHE A 59 -1.55 11.44 -21.88
N ILE A 60 -1.75 10.25 -21.31
CA ILE A 60 -0.76 9.17 -21.34
C ILE A 60 -0.45 8.76 -22.77
N ALA A 61 -1.45 8.58 -23.64
CA ALA A 61 -1.25 8.21 -25.04
C ALA A 61 -0.39 9.23 -25.82
N LYS A 62 -0.42 10.51 -25.44
CA LYS A 62 0.46 11.54 -26.04
C LYS A 62 1.95 11.33 -25.71
N TYR A 63 2.26 10.73 -24.55
CA TYR A 63 3.64 10.54 -24.07
C TYR A 63 4.07 9.06 -24.04
N ALA A 64 3.14 8.12 -24.20
CA ALA A 64 3.42 6.70 -24.33
C ALA A 64 3.94 6.39 -25.76
N GLU A 65 5.09 5.74 -25.86
CA GLU A 65 5.50 5.05 -27.09
C GLU A 65 4.85 3.65 -27.07
N ASP A 66 4.42 3.14 -28.25
CA ASP A 66 3.64 1.89 -28.42
C ASP A 66 4.23 0.66 -27.72
N GLU A 67 5.53 0.63 -27.46
CA GLU A 67 6.26 -0.53 -26.92
C GLU A 67 6.02 -0.83 -25.42
N TYR A 68 5.25 0.03 -24.71
CA TYR A 68 5.12 -0.04 -23.24
C TYR A 68 3.69 -0.14 -22.70
N LEU A 69 2.68 -0.07 -23.58
CA LEU A 69 1.33 -0.50 -23.25
C LEU A 69 1.31 -2.02 -23.36
N THR A 70 1.69 -2.71 -22.28
CA THR A 70 1.51 -4.16 -22.25
C THR A 70 0.02 -4.47 -22.39
N GLU A 71 -0.35 -5.61 -22.98
CA GLU A 71 -1.75 -6.02 -23.10
C GLU A 71 -2.48 -5.98 -21.74
N ASP A 72 -1.76 -6.28 -20.65
CA ASP A 72 -2.27 -6.19 -19.28
C ASP A 72 -2.55 -4.75 -18.83
N LEU A 73 -1.63 -3.81 -19.11
CA LEU A 73 -1.86 -2.39 -18.85
C LEU A 73 -3.04 -1.89 -19.67
N GLU A 74 -3.13 -2.19 -20.97
CA GLU A 74 -4.28 -1.80 -21.80
C GLU A 74 -5.60 -2.34 -21.27
N LYS A 75 -5.61 -3.60 -20.83
CA LYS A 75 -6.78 -4.25 -20.24
C LYS A 75 -7.22 -3.56 -18.94
N ASP A 76 -6.29 -3.18 -18.08
CA ASP A 76 -6.63 -2.49 -16.83
C ASP A 76 -6.99 -1.01 -17.06
N PHE A 77 -6.28 -0.33 -17.96
CA PHE A 77 -6.66 1.01 -18.41
C PHE A 77 -8.05 1.02 -19.03
N SER A 78 -8.47 -0.02 -19.75
CA SER A 78 -9.81 -0.10 -20.35
C SER A 78 -10.94 0.00 -19.31
N LYS A 79 -10.71 -0.49 -18.08
CA LYS A 79 -11.67 -0.43 -16.97
C LYS A 79 -11.71 0.95 -16.28
N PHE A 80 -10.62 1.71 -16.36
CA PHE A 80 -10.53 3.06 -15.79
C PHE A 80 -11.25 4.07 -16.69
N THR A 81 -12.52 4.41 -16.41
CA THR A 81 -13.35 5.22 -17.31
C THR A 81 -14.13 6.32 -16.56
N GLY A 82 -14.50 7.35 -17.31
CA GLY A 82 -15.37 8.43 -16.83
C GLY A 82 -14.71 9.41 -15.88
N LYS A 83 -15.55 10.25 -15.27
CA LYS A 83 -15.15 11.28 -14.32
C LYS A 83 -15.65 10.90 -12.94
N LYS A 84 -14.82 11.09 -11.93
CA LYS A 84 -15.23 10.86 -10.54
C LYS A 84 -14.81 12.02 -9.67
N LYS A 85 -15.71 12.37 -8.76
CA LYS A 85 -15.48 13.36 -7.70
C LYS A 85 -15.80 12.73 -6.36
N ILE A 86 -14.82 12.71 -5.48
CA ILE A 86 -14.90 12.18 -4.12
C ILE A 86 -14.60 13.32 -3.16
N GLU A 87 -15.53 13.64 -2.28
CA GLU A 87 -15.33 14.62 -1.21
C GLU A 87 -15.27 13.87 0.12
N LEU A 88 -14.16 13.99 0.83
CA LEU A 88 -13.99 13.50 2.19
C LEU A 88 -14.20 14.67 3.14
N LEU A 89 -15.07 14.50 4.13
CA LEU A 89 -15.16 15.40 5.27
C LEU A 89 -14.67 14.63 6.49
N TYR A 90 -13.76 15.22 7.22
CA TYR A 90 -13.20 14.58 8.40
C TYR A 90 -13.15 15.54 9.58
N SER A 91 -13.27 14.97 10.77
CA SER A 91 -13.05 15.67 12.03
C SER A 91 -12.51 14.70 13.05
N GLY A 92 -11.71 15.17 13.97
CA GLY A 92 -11.02 14.30 14.89
C GLY A 92 -10.34 15.03 16.02
N SER A 93 -9.63 14.25 16.81
CA SER A 93 -8.84 14.71 17.93
C SER A 93 -7.55 13.92 17.99
N GLY A 94 -6.49 14.55 18.47
CA GLY A 94 -5.19 13.93 18.65
C GLY A 94 -4.62 14.26 20.02
N GLU A 95 -3.93 13.30 20.62
CA GLU A 95 -3.13 13.48 21.83
C GLU A 95 -1.81 12.75 21.64
N THR A 96 -0.71 13.46 21.87
CA THR A 96 0.63 12.91 21.76
C THR A 96 1.37 13.16 23.07
N SER A 97 2.13 12.16 23.49
CA SER A 97 3.13 12.23 24.55
C SER A 97 4.50 11.88 23.96
N ASP A 98 5.52 11.70 24.79
CA ASP A 98 6.83 11.30 24.30
C ASP A 98 6.89 9.80 23.94
N THR A 99 5.93 9.00 24.43
CA THR A 99 5.91 7.53 24.25
C THR A 99 4.69 7.03 23.50
N GLU A 100 3.69 7.88 23.24
CA GLU A 100 2.39 7.45 22.73
C GLU A 100 1.73 8.54 21.89
N GLY A 101 1.19 8.17 20.74
CA GLY A 101 0.32 9.02 19.94
C GLY A 101 -1.05 8.37 19.75
N LYS A 102 -2.11 9.10 20.09
CA LYS A 102 -3.52 8.68 19.92
C LYS A 102 -4.23 9.64 18.99
N TYR A 103 -5.03 9.09 18.09
CA TYR A 103 -5.86 9.85 17.15
C TYR A 103 -7.23 9.21 17.02
N GLU A 104 -8.28 10.02 17.10
CA GLU A 104 -9.65 9.68 16.68
C GLU A 104 -9.99 10.47 15.42
N LEU A 105 -10.54 9.81 14.41
CA LEU A 105 -10.91 10.39 13.12
C LEU A 105 -12.32 9.91 12.71
N ASP A 106 -13.31 10.80 12.69
CA ASP A 106 -14.63 10.57 12.07
C ASP A 106 -14.57 10.98 10.59
N ILE A 107 -14.94 10.06 9.70
CA ILE A 107 -14.87 10.26 8.25
C ILE A 107 -16.27 10.15 7.63
N LYS A 108 -16.56 11.10 6.75
CA LYS A 108 -17.70 11.06 5.82
C LYS A 108 -17.17 11.15 4.40
N ALA A 109 -17.84 10.47 3.49
CA ALA A 109 -17.55 10.57 2.06
C ALA A 109 -18.79 11.03 1.31
N ARG A 110 -18.60 11.90 0.33
CA ARG A 110 -19.59 12.21 -0.69
C ARG A 110 -19.05 11.78 -2.05
N ILE A 111 -19.73 10.83 -2.67
CA ILE A 111 -19.39 10.33 -4.01
C ILE A 111 -20.57 10.63 -4.92
N ASP A 112 -20.30 11.34 -6.03
CA ASP A 112 -21.32 11.72 -7.02
C ASP A 112 -22.59 12.33 -6.38
N GLY A 113 -22.41 13.12 -5.32
CA GLY A 113 -23.49 13.83 -4.60
C GLY A 113 -24.19 13.05 -3.49
N ARG A 114 -23.89 11.76 -3.29
CA ARG A 114 -24.43 10.95 -2.18
C ARG A 114 -23.49 11.00 -0.98
N GLU A 115 -23.99 11.52 0.14
CA GLU A 115 -23.25 11.54 1.41
C GLU A 115 -23.46 10.22 2.16
N GLY A 116 -22.35 9.55 2.49
CA GLY A 116 -22.30 8.39 3.38
C GLY A 116 -21.42 8.68 4.57
N LYS A 117 -21.94 8.46 5.78
CA LYS A 117 -21.08 8.39 6.98
C LYS A 117 -20.25 7.13 6.85
N LEU A 118 -18.92 7.23 6.88
CA LEU A 118 -18.07 6.05 6.92
C LEU A 118 -18.00 5.55 8.37
N GLY A 119 -17.62 6.40 9.31
CA GLY A 119 -17.49 6.03 10.71
C GLY A 119 -16.16 6.51 11.28
N LYS A 120 -15.84 6.02 12.47
CA LYS A 120 -14.62 6.41 13.18
C LYS A 120 -13.47 5.41 13.01
N LEU A 121 -12.27 5.98 12.87
CA LEU A 121 -10.98 5.32 12.92
C LEU A 121 -10.24 5.81 14.18
N TYR A 122 -9.60 4.87 14.86
CA TYR A 122 -8.83 5.07 16.08
C TYR A 122 -7.42 4.54 15.82
N ILE A 123 -6.41 5.40 16.00
CA ILE A 123 -4.99 5.04 15.82
C ILE A 123 -4.27 5.31 17.13
N SER A 124 -3.61 4.29 17.67
CA SER A 124 -2.74 4.38 18.85
C SER A 124 -1.48 3.57 18.59
N SER A 125 -0.32 4.15 18.90
CA SER A 125 0.96 3.44 18.80
C SER A 125 1.11 2.30 19.81
N THR A 126 0.31 2.31 20.88
CA THR A 126 0.38 1.36 22.01
C THR A 126 -0.84 0.46 22.11
N GLU A 127 -2.02 0.96 21.73
CA GLU A 127 -3.29 0.22 21.84
C GLU A 127 -3.72 -0.42 20.51
N GLY A 128 -3.13 0.03 19.39
CA GLY A 128 -3.38 -0.48 18.05
C GLY A 128 -4.29 0.40 17.19
N ILE A 129 -4.77 -0.19 16.09
CA ILE A 129 -5.65 0.49 15.13
C ILE A 129 -7.03 -0.16 15.17
N TYR A 130 -8.07 0.63 15.38
CA TYR A 130 -9.46 0.17 15.40
C TYR A 130 -10.35 0.99 14.49
N ILE A 131 -11.41 0.36 13.99
CA ILE A 131 -12.52 1.04 13.32
C ILE A 131 -13.83 0.66 13.98
N GLU A 132 -14.83 1.54 13.89
CA GLU A 132 -16.21 1.15 14.15
C GLU A 132 -16.62 0.03 13.18
N ARG A 133 -17.26 -1.03 13.67
CA ARG A 133 -17.69 -2.17 12.84
C ARG A 133 -18.52 -1.73 11.64
N ASP A 134 -19.41 -0.76 11.86
CA ASP A 134 -20.28 -0.22 10.81
C ASP A 134 -19.50 0.49 9.70
N MET A 135 -18.24 0.88 9.92
CA MET A 135 -17.39 1.45 8.88
C MET A 135 -17.16 0.49 7.70
N LEU A 136 -16.92 -0.80 7.95
CA LEU A 136 -16.81 -1.79 6.87
C LEU A 136 -18.11 -1.96 6.10
N ILE A 137 -19.25 -1.90 6.80
CA ILE A 137 -20.57 -1.98 6.15
C ILE A 137 -20.81 -0.74 5.28
N ASN A 138 -20.49 0.45 5.80
CA ASN A 138 -20.67 1.69 5.06
C ASN A 138 -19.77 1.73 3.82
N LEU A 139 -18.52 1.26 3.95
CA LEU A 139 -17.61 1.06 2.82
C LEU A 139 -18.13 0.02 1.81
N TYR A 140 -18.65 -1.11 2.29
CA TYR A 140 -19.30 -2.11 1.44
C TYR A 140 -20.46 -1.51 0.63
N GLN A 141 -21.34 -0.74 1.28
CA GLN A 141 -22.47 -0.10 0.60
C GLN A 141 -22.02 0.96 -0.41
N LEU A 142 -20.99 1.74 -0.06
CA LEU A 142 -20.38 2.73 -0.94
C LEU A 142 -19.70 2.09 -2.15
N SER A 143 -19.02 0.95 -1.94
CA SER A 143 -18.30 0.24 -3.00
C SER A 143 -19.20 -0.18 -4.16
N ARG A 144 -20.51 -0.41 -3.92
CA ARG A 144 -21.48 -0.74 -4.96
C ARG A 144 -21.61 0.35 -6.03
N ASP A 145 -21.47 1.62 -5.63
CA ASP A 145 -21.54 2.76 -6.55
C ASP A 145 -20.19 3.02 -7.25
N LEU A 146 -19.08 2.53 -6.68
CA LEU A 146 -17.74 2.61 -7.25
C LEU A 146 -17.47 1.48 -8.25
N PHE A 147 -17.92 0.26 -7.94
CA PHE A 147 -17.66 -0.93 -8.73
C PHE A 147 -18.89 -1.36 -9.53
N THR A 148 -19.24 -0.53 -10.53
CA THR A 148 -20.48 -0.70 -11.31
C THR A 148 -20.54 -2.03 -12.08
N ASP A 149 -19.40 -2.59 -12.46
CA ASP A 149 -19.32 -3.87 -13.18
C ASP A 149 -19.84 -5.04 -12.35
N TYR A 150 -19.74 -4.95 -11.03
CA TYR A 150 -20.22 -5.97 -10.11
C TYR A 150 -21.60 -5.67 -9.52
N LYS A 151 -22.31 -4.64 -10.01
CA LYS A 151 -23.60 -4.21 -9.41
C LYS A 151 -24.64 -5.33 -9.31
N ASN A 152 -24.59 -6.31 -10.21
CA ASN A 152 -25.49 -7.48 -10.25
C ASN A 152 -24.89 -8.74 -9.60
N SER A 153 -23.71 -8.64 -8.96
CA SER A 153 -23.04 -9.74 -8.27
C SER A 153 -23.83 -10.17 -7.03
N TYR A 154 -23.70 -11.45 -6.65
CA TYR A 154 -24.18 -11.96 -5.37
C TYR A 154 -23.64 -11.14 -4.19
N PHE A 155 -22.43 -10.56 -4.34
CA PHE A 155 -21.76 -9.76 -3.34
C PHE A 155 -22.62 -8.59 -2.87
N TYR A 156 -23.44 -7.98 -3.74
CA TYR A 156 -24.35 -6.89 -3.40
C TYR A 156 -25.80 -7.32 -3.14
N SER A 157 -26.04 -8.61 -2.96
CA SER A 157 -27.37 -9.13 -2.61
C SER A 157 -27.71 -8.83 -1.14
N THR A 158 -29.00 -8.65 -0.85
CA THR A 158 -29.51 -8.47 0.52
C THR A 158 -29.16 -9.66 1.43
N ALA A 159 -29.09 -10.87 0.87
CA ALA A 159 -28.72 -12.07 1.62
C ALA A 159 -27.25 -12.03 2.03
N TYR A 160 -26.35 -11.67 1.11
CA TYR A 160 -24.94 -11.52 1.40
C TYR A 160 -24.69 -10.41 2.42
N GLU A 161 -25.29 -9.22 2.27
CA GLU A 161 -25.11 -8.12 3.24
C GLU A 161 -25.51 -8.53 4.66
N LYS A 162 -26.62 -9.27 4.81
CA LYS A 162 -27.08 -9.76 6.11
C LYS A 162 -26.05 -10.70 6.75
N GLU A 163 -25.47 -11.60 5.97
CA GLU A 163 -24.48 -12.55 6.48
C GLU A 163 -23.11 -11.90 6.69
N LEU A 164 -22.74 -10.91 5.86
CA LEU A 164 -21.55 -10.08 6.07
C LEU A 164 -21.60 -9.41 7.44
N ARG A 165 -22.72 -8.79 7.80
CA ARG A 165 -22.90 -8.18 9.14
C ARG A 165 -22.68 -9.17 10.28
N ASN A 166 -23.07 -10.43 10.10
CA ASN A 166 -22.82 -11.48 11.09
C ASN A 166 -21.34 -11.92 11.10
N ALA A 167 -20.71 -11.99 9.93
CA ALA A 167 -19.30 -12.35 9.77
C ALA A 167 -18.34 -11.35 10.44
N LEU A 168 -18.75 -10.09 10.55
CA LEU A 168 -18.00 -9.04 11.27
C LEU A 168 -18.04 -9.17 12.80
N GLY A 169 -18.83 -10.09 13.35
CA GLY A 169 -18.95 -10.30 14.79
C GLY A 169 -19.85 -9.29 15.51
N THR A 170 -19.97 -9.45 16.83
CA THR A 170 -20.87 -8.66 17.68
C THR A 170 -20.22 -7.45 18.32
N SER A 171 -18.88 -7.36 18.29
CA SER A 171 -18.14 -6.20 18.82
C SER A 171 -18.55 -4.91 18.12
N GLU A 172 -18.51 -3.80 18.85
CA GLU A 172 -18.70 -2.46 18.28
C GLU A 172 -17.50 -2.06 17.41
N TYR A 173 -16.31 -2.58 17.72
CA TYR A 173 -15.06 -2.26 17.04
C TYR A 173 -14.44 -3.49 16.36
N ILE A 174 -13.67 -3.21 15.32
CA ILE A 174 -12.79 -4.16 14.65
C ILE A 174 -11.36 -3.71 14.90
N GLN A 175 -10.51 -4.60 15.37
CA GLN A 175 -9.08 -4.36 15.56
C GLN A 175 -8.37 -4.70 14.24
N LEU A 176 -7.87 -3.66 13.56
CA LEU A 176 -7.12 -3.79 12.31
C LEU A 176 -5.65 -4.12 12.55
N PHE A 177 -5.11 -3.68 13.67
CA PHE A 177 -3.71 -3.87 14.04
C PHE A 177 -3.58 -3.99 15.56
N ASN A 178 -2.88 -5.02 16.00
CA ASN A 178 -2.43 -5.18 17.38
C ASN A 178 -0.90 -4.99 17.44
N PRO A 179 -0.39 -4.00 18.19
CA PRO A 179 1.05 -3.80 18.35
C PRO A 179 1.76 -5.02 18.94
N GLU A 180 1.10 -5.80 19.80
CA GLU A 180 1.69 -7.02 20.40
C GLU A 180 1.97 -8.09 19.33
N ASP A 181 1.06 -8.31 18.39
CA ASP A 181 1.23 -9.29 17.30
C ASP A 181 2.41 -8.93 16.38
N ALA A 182 2.70 -7.64 16.23
CA ALA A 182 3.84 -7.16 15.45
C ALA A 182 5.18 -7.42 16.18
N LEU A 183 5.17 -7.36 17.52
CA LEU A 183 6.35 -7.63 18.35
C LEU A 183 6.68 -9.13 18.43
N GLU A 184 5.70 -10.02 18.24
CA GLU A 184 5.92 -11.47 18.17
C GLU A 184 6.55 -11.95 16.83
N LEU A 185 6.55 -11.10 15.79
CA LEU A 185 7.10 -11.42 14.47
C LEU A 185 8.56 -11.00 14.27
N GLU A 186 9.16 -10.29 15.22
CA GLU A 186 10.56 -9.85 15.14
C GLU A 186 11.42 -10.57 16.18
N ASP A 187 12.52 -11.21 15.71
CA ASP A 187 13.69 -11.52 16.53
C ASP A 187 14.06 -10.31 17.40
N GLU A 188 14.71 -10.54 18.55
CA GLU A 188 15.03 -9.61 19.67
C GLU A 188 15.70 -8.24 19.34
N SER A 189 15.74 -7.79 18.08
CA SER A 189 16.19 -6.48 17.61
C SER A 189 15.07 -5.47 17.33
N SER A 190 13.85 -5.68 17.82
CA SER A 190 12.70 -4.86 17.44
C SER A 190 12.81 -3.40 17.91
N PHE A 191 12.62 -2.54 16.91
CA PHE A 191 12.77 -1.09 16.96
C PHE A 191 11.76 -0.46 17.93
N ASP A 192 12.24 0.24 18.97
CA ASP A 192 11.36 1.06 19.81
C ASP A 192 10.85 2.27 19.02
N SER A 193 9.67 2.11 18.41
CA SER A 193 8.99 3.15 17.64
C SER A 193 8.72 4.45 18.43
N SER A 194 8.79 4.41 19.78
CA SER A 194 8.65 5.61 20.61
C SER A 194 9.80 6.60 20.44
N VAL A 195 10.99 6.11 20.10
CA VAL A 195 12.19 6.93 19.87
C VAL A 195 11.98 7.93 18.74
N TYR A 196 11.32 7.51 17.67
CA TYR A 196 11.02 8.32 16.48
C TYR A 196 9.90 9.34 16.71
N ASN A 197 9.12 9.20 17.78
CA ASN A 197 8.06 10.13 18.16
C ASN A 197 8.52 11.18 19.17
N SER A 198 9.80 11.17 19.55
CA SER A 198 10.34 12.13 20.51
C SER A 198 10.54 13.53 19.88
N ALA A 199 10.35 14.57 20.69
CA ALA A 199 10.67 15.94 20.30
C ALA A 199 12.17 16.08 19.97
N ASP A 200 13.04 15.30 20.62
CA ASP A 200 14.48 15.29 20.40
C ASP A 200 14.83 14.72 19.01
N PHE A 201 14.23 13.60 18.61
CA PHE A 201 14.39 13.08 17.25
C PHE A 201 13.92 14.10 16.21
N THR A 202 12.73 14.67 16.39
CA THR A 202 12.20 15.73 15.51
C THR A 202 13.16 16.92 15.41
N ASN A 203 13.73 17.35 16.54
CA ASN A 203 14.71 18.43 16.56
C ASN A 203 15.96 18.06 15.76
N LYS A 204 16.51 16.87 15.99
CA LYS A 204 17.74 16.41 15.32
C LYS A 204 17.55 16.19 13.83
N THR A 205 16.40 15.68 13.39
CA THR A 205 16.05 15.57 11.97
C THR A 205 15.98 16.95 11.31
N MET A 206 15.39 17.95 11.99
CA MET A 206 15.33 19.31 11.47
C MET A 206 16.70 19.99 11.40
N GLU A 207 17.56 19.75 12.39
CA GLU A 207 18.96 20.20 12.35
C GLU A 207 19.70 19.57 11.17
N PHE A 208 19.61 18.25 11.02
CA PHE A 208 20.19 17.52 9.90
C PHE A 208 19.76 18.11 8.54
N ILE A 209 18.45 18.36 8.35
CA ILE A 209 17.93 18.98 7.11
C ILE A 209 18.51 20.39 6.90
N LYS A 210 18.62 21.20 7.96
CA LYS A 210 19.20 22.56 7.89
C LYS A 210 20.68 22.52 7.54
N ASP A 211 21.41 21.51 8.01
CA ASP A 211 22.84 21.35 7.74
C ASP A 211 23.10 20.88 6.31
N ILE A 212 22.39 19.84 5.82
CA ILE A 212 22.59 19.32 4.46
C ILE A 212 22.16 20.31 3.36
N PHE A 213 21.27 21.26 3.65
CA PHE A 213 20.80 22.27 2.69
C PHE A 213 21.22 23.68 3.07
N LYS A 214 22.28 23.82 3.88
CA LYS A 214 22.77 25.11 4.35
C LYS A 214 23.13 26.03 3.19
N GLY A 215 22.45 27.18 3.12
CA GLY A 215 22.64 28.16 2.05
C GLY A 215 21.97 27.82 0.71
N TYR A 216 21.36 26.64 0.59
CA TYR A 216 20.49 26.30 -0.54
C TYR A 216 19.11 26.93 -0.36
N THR A 217 18.45 27.25 -1.46
CA THR A 217 17.03 27.64 -1.46
C THR A 217 16.32 27.08 -2.68
N SER A 218 15.13 26.54 -2.46
CA SER A 218 14.23 26.11 -3.52
C SER A 218 13.42 27.27 -4.11
N GLY A 219 13.34 28.41 -3.42
CA GLY A 219 12.52 29.56 -3.84
C GLY A 219 11.01 29.28 -3.93
N THR A 220 10.53 28.16 -3.38
CA THR A 220 9.11 27.76 -3.43
C THR A 220 8.26 28.40 -2.34
N VAL A 221 8.90 28.89 -1.28
CA VAL A 221 8.22 29.40 -0.08
C VAL A 221 8.19 30.93 -0.05
N THR A 222 6.99 31.47 0.09
CA THR A 222 6.75 32.91 0.23
C THR A 222 6.02 33.20 1.55
N SER A 223 6.37 34.32 2.18
CA SER A 223 5.63 34.80 3.36
C SER A 223 4.30 35.42 2.92
N ILE A 224 3.23 35.11 3.65
CA ILE A 224 1.89 35.66 3.47
C ILE A 224 1.34 36.17 4.82
N PRO A 225 0.29 37.00 4.86
CA PRO A 225 -0.31 37.41 6.12
C PRO A 225 -0.74 36.21 6.96
N GLY A 226 -0.14 36.08 8.15
CA GLY A 226 -0.43 35.00 9.09
C GLY A 226 0.27 33.67 8.82
N GLY A 227 1.21 33.57 7.87
CA GLY A 227 1.96 32.33 7.66
C GLY A 227 2.75 32.29 6.35
N TYR A 228 2.73 31.14 5.68
CA TYR A 228 3.56 30.87 4.48
C TYR A 228 2.74 30.19 3.37
N SER A 229 3.17 30.42 2.13
CA SER A 229 2.69 29.68 0.96
C SER A 229 3.86 28.94 0.31
N VAL A 230 3.64 27.68 -0.02
CA VAL A 230 4.53 26.86 -0.86
C VAL A 230 3.88 26.72 -2.22
N SER A 231 4.63 26.94 -3.30
CA SER A 231 4.11 26.73 -4.65
C SER A 231 5.18 26.25 -5.62
N ALA A 232 4.80 25.31 -6.47
CA ALA A 232 5.61 24.85 -7.59
C ALA A 232 4.72 24.43 -8.76
N ASP A 233 5.13 24.77 -9.97
CA ASP A 233 4.57 24.23 -11.22
C ASP A 233 5.57 23.27 -11.86
N GLY A 234 5.14 22.53 -12.89
CA GLY A 234 5.96 21.52 -13.54
C GLY A 234 7.33 22.01 -14.04
N ASP A 235 7.40 23.22 -14.62
CA ASP A 235 8.67 23.77 -15.09
C ASP A 235 9.58 24.17 -13.92
N ARG A 236 9.00 24.79 -12.88
CA ARG A 236 9.74 25.14 -11.66
C ARG A 236 10.28 23.90 -10.95
N LEU A 237 9.56 22.77 -10.94
CA LEU A 237 10.06 21.51 -10.37
C LEU A 237 11.36 21.06 -11.04
N ILE A 238 11.40 21.07 -12.38
CA ILE A 238 12.60 20.66 -13.13
C ILE A 238 13.79 21.55 -12.77
N GLN A 239 13.55 22.86 -12.70
CA GLN A 239 14.57 23.81 -12.32
C GLN A 239 15.08 23.56 -10.90
N ILE A 240 14.19 23.40 -9.92
CA ILE A 240 14.56 23.14 -8.52
C ILE A 240 15.38 21.86 -8.40
N ALA A 241 14.99 20.77 -9.07
CA ALA A 241 15.77 19.53 -9.02
C ALA A 241 17.16 19.70 -9.64
N SER A 242 17.29 20.42 -10.76
CA SER A 242 18.61 20.72 -11.34
C SER A 242 19.47 21.57 -10.41
N GLU A 243 18.89 22.61 -9.81
CA GLU A 243 19.55 23.48 -8.81
C GLU A 243 19.97 22.68 -7.57
N CYS A 244 19.10 21.80 -7.06
CA CYS A 244 19.37 20.93 -5.92
C CYS A 244 20.50 19.95 -6.22
N LEU A 245 20.46 19.26 -7.36
CA LEU A 245 21.54 18.34 -7.77
C LEU A 245 22.87 19.09 -7.94
N GLY A 246 22.83 20.30 -8.49
CA GLY A 246 24.02 21.16 -8.61
C GLY A 246 24.59 21.54 -7.24
N TYR A 247 23.73 21.90 -6.30
CA TYR A 247 24.12 22.18 -4.92
C TYR A 247 24.70 20.93 -4.25
N MET A 248 24.02 19.78 -4.34
CA MET A 248 24.47 18.53 -3.72
C MET A 248 25.84 18.09 -4.26
N GLY A 249 26.04 18.14 -5.57
CA GLY A 249 27.33 17.79 -6.18
C GLY A 249 28.46 18.74 -5.77
N SER A 250 28.15 20.00 -5.45
CA SER A 250 29.15 21.01 -5.03
C SER A 250 29.44 20.98 -3.52
N ASN A 251 28.56 20.37 -2.72
CA ASN A 251 28.63 20.34 -1.25
C ASN A 251 28.58 18.90 -0.71
N ILE A 252 29.06 17.94 -1.51
CA ILE A 252 28.93 16.50 -1.20
C ILE A 252 29.57 16.13 0.14
N ASP A 253 30.67 16.78 0.49
CA ASP A 253 31.42 16.49 1.71
C ASP A 253 30.61 16.85 2.96
N ASP A 254 30.02 18.04 2.97
CA ASP A 254 29.18 18.53 4.07
C ASP A 254 27.91 17.67 4.20
N ILE A 255 27.31 17.27 3.08
CA ILE A 255 26.12 16.41 3.06
C ILE A 255 26.43 15.04 3.66
N ILE A 256 27.51 14.40 3.20
CA ILE A 256 27.91 13.08 3.70
C ILE A 256 28.26 13.18 5.19
N ASN A 257 28.99 14.20 5.61
CA ASN A 257 29.38 14.34 7.02
C ASN A 257 28.14 14.53 7.91
N SER A 258 27.18 15.35 7.49
CA SER A 258 25.91 15.53 8.21
C SER A 258 25.10 14.24 8.26
N PHE A 259 25.11 13.45 7.17
CA PHE A 259 24.43 12.15 7.12
C PHE A 259 25.07 11.13 8.07
N LEU A 260 26.40 11.07 8.11
CA LEU A 260 27.13 10.22 9.05
C LEU A 260 26.83 10.62 10.50
N GLU A 261 26.86 11.92 10.82
CA GLU A 261 26.51 12.40 12.17
C GLU A 261 25.07 12.03 12.56
N PHE A 262 24.12 12.19 11.64
CA PHE A 262 22.73 11.80 11.87
C PHE A 262 22.59 10.30 12.06
N THR A 263 23.31 9.49 11.28
CA THR A 263 23.30 8.03 11.41
C THR A 263 23.89 7.58 12.74
N SER A 264 25.01 8.16 13.19
CA SER A 264 25.57 7.87 14.52
C SER A 264 24.63 8.26 15.66
N TYR A 265 23.87 9.36 15.50
CA TYR A 265 22.81 9.71 16.44
C TYR A 265 21.71 8.64 16.47
N MET A 266 21.30 8.12 15.32
CA MET A 266 20.31 7.03 15.22
C MET A 266 20.79 5.73 15.87
N GLU A 267 22.03 5.32 15.60
CA GLU A 267 22.63 4.13 16.20
C GLU A 267 22.69 4.25 17.72
N LYS A 268 23.09 5.42 18.23
CA LYS A 268 23.10 5.71 19.66
C LYS A 268 21.71 5.61 20.29
N LEU A 269 20.68 6.13 19.61
CA LEU A 269 19.30 6.01 20.08
C LEU A 269 18.82 4.55 20.13
N GLN A 270 19.36 3.69 19.26
CA GLN A 270 19.06 2.26 19.20
C GLN A 270 19.96 1.42 20.12
N GLY A 271 20.88 2.04 20.88
CA GLY A 271 21.83 1.33 21.74
C GLY A 271 22.88 0.51 20.96
N ILE A 272 23.04 0.78 19.66
CA ILE A 272 24.04 0.13 18.81
C ILE A 272 25.37 0.85 19.03
N GLU A 273 26.42 0.08 19.34
CA GLU A 273 27.79 0.60 19.45
C GLU A 273 28.36 0.76 18.04
N SER A 274 28.48 2.01 17.58
CA SER A 274 28.94 2.35 16.23
C SER A 274 30.43 2.03 16.05
N ASP A 275 30.78 1.26 15.01
CA ASP A 275 32.17 1.13 14.57
C ASP A 275 32.54 2.32 13.66
N GLU A 276 33.15 3.35 14.26
CA GLU A 276 33.57 4.58 13.57
C GLU A 276 34.50 4.33 12.36
N GLU A 277 35.15 3.16 12.28
CA GLU A 277 36.05 2.82 11.19
C GLU A 277 35.29 2.34 9.93
N ASN A 278 34.13 1.72 10.09
CA ASN A 278 33.28 1.21 8.99
C ASN A 278 32.37 2.28 8.36
N MET A 279 32.18 3.42 9.02
CA MET A 279 31.37 4.55 8.53
C MET A 279 32.13 5.53 7.62
N LYS A 280 33.44 5.36 7.44
CA LYS A 280 34.24 6.30 6.65
C LYS A 280 34.04 6.05 5.16
N ILE A 281 33.41 7.01 4.49
CA ILE A 281 33.37 7.07 3.03
C ILE A 281 34.67 7.72 2.54
N SER A 282 35.40 7.03 1.66
CA SER A 282 36.70 7.47 1.16
C SER A 282 36.57 8.71 0.25
N ASP A 283 37.63 9.50 0.13
CA ASP A 283 37.66 10.66 -0.77
C ASP A 283 37.38 10.27 -2.24
N ALA A 284 37.82 9.07 -2.63
CA ALA A 284 37.55 8.53 -3.97
C ALA A 284 36.05 8.26 -4.18
N ASP A 285 35.40 7.64 -3.19
CA ASP A 285 33.96 7.36 -3.25
C ASP A 285 33.14 8.65 -3.21
N ARG A 286 33.56 9.64 -2.40
CA ARG A 286 32.94 10.98 -2.35
C ARG A 286 33.02 11.68 -3.71
N ALA A 287 34.19 11.63 -4.36
CA ALA A 287 34.38 12.18 -5.70
C ALA A 287 33.56 11.44 -6.75
N GLU A 288 33.43 10.11 -6.63
CA GLU A 288 32.56 9.32 -7.49
C GLU A 288 31.09 9.71 -7.33
N MET A 289 30.59 9.82 -6.10
CA MET A 289 29.22 10.25 -5.80
C MET A 289 28.93 11.64 -6.39
N ALA A 290 29.84 12.61 -6.20
CA ALA A 290 29.71 13.94 -6.80
C ALA A 290 29.67 13.87 -8.34
N GLY A 291 30.51 13.02 -8.94
CA GLY A 291 30.52 12.77 -10.38
C GLY A 291 29.21 12.18 -10.89
N GLN A 292 28.64 11.21 -10.17
CA GLN A 292 27.34 10.61 -10.48
C GLN A 292 26.20 11.64 -10.37
N ILE A 293 26.18 12.46 -9.31
CA ILE A 293 25.20 13.55 -9.15
C ILE A 293 25.30 14.55 -10.31
N ALA A 294 26.51 14.96 -10.68
CA ALA A 294 26.74 15.86 -11.80
C ALA A 294 26.29 15.26 -13.15
N ALA A 295 26.50 13.95 -13.34
CA ALA A 295 26.02 13.24 -14.53
C ALA A 295 24.48 13.19 -14.57
N ILE A 296 23.82 12.90 -13.45
CA ILE A 296 22.35 12.91 -13.33
C ILE A 296 21.80 14.31 -13.63
N LYS A 297 22.41 15.36 -13.07
CA LYS A 297 22.05 16.75 -13.36
C LYS A 297 22.16 17.06 -14.85
N THR A 298 23.28 16.71 -15.47
CA THR A 298 23.52 16.93 -16.90
C THR A 298 22.48 16.21 -17.75
N GLN A 299 22.11 14.98 -17.37
CA GLN A 299 21.06 14.23 -18.04
C GLN A 299 19.69 14.90 -17.86
N LEU A 300 19.33 15.34 -16.66
CA LEU A 300 18.09 16.07 -16.39
C LEU A 300 18.00 17.34 -17.26
N ASP A 301 19.07 18.15 -17.30
CA ASP A 301 19.14 19.37 -18.10
C ASP A 301 19.01 19.08 -19.60
N TYR A 302 19.66 18.01 -20.08
CA TYR A 302 19.55 17.56 -21.47
C TYR A 302 18.11 17.15 -21.81
N MET A 303 17.47 16.36 -20.96
CA MET A 303 16.10 15.89 -21.16
C MET A 303 15.10 17.05 -21.13
N HIS A 304 15.28 17.99 -20.20
CA HIS A 304 14.48 19.22 -20.16
C HIS A 304 14.61 20.01 -21.46
N LYS A 305 15.84 20.24 -21.94
CA LYS A 305 16.10 20.95 -23.20
C LYS A 305 15.49 20.26 -24.43
N LYS A 306 15.36 18.93 -24.38
CA LYS A 306 14.74 18.11 -25.45
C LYS A 306 13.22 18.04 -25.37
N GLY A 307 12.60 18.58 -24.32
CA GLY A 307 11.16 18.46 -24.08
C GLY A 307 10.74 17.06 -23.63
N GLU A 308 11.68 16.18 -23.26
CA GLU A 308 11.39 14.82 -22.80
C GLU A 308 10.74 14.78 -21.41
N LEU A 309 10.69 15.93 -20.72
CA LEU A 309 10.03 16.13 -19.43
C LEU A 309 8.72 16.92 -19.53
N ASP A 310 8.24 17.21 -20.75
CA ASP A 310 7.05 18.05 -20.96
C ASP A 310 5.75 17.46 -20.37
N PHE A 311 5.75 16.18 -19.99
CA PHE A 311 4.64 15.55 -19.30
C PHE A 311 4.44 16.08 -17.87
N ILE A 312 5.46 16.70 -17.23
CA ILE A 312 5.29 17.28 -15.89
C ILE A 312 4.70 18.69 -15.94
N LYS A 313 4.78 19.39 -17.07
CA LYS A 313 4.31 20.79 -17.21
C LYS A 313 2.85 21.05 -16.76
N PRO A 314 1.88 20.13 -16.99
CA PRO A 314 0.52 20.29 -16.47
C PRO A 314 0.41 20.34 -14.95
N PHE A 315 1.45 19.92 -14.22
CA PHE A 315 1.49 19.86 -12.77
C PHE A 315 1.46 21.26 -12.14
N SER A 316 0.68 21.39 -11.08
CA SER A 316 0.68 22.54 -10.19
C SER A 316 0.42 22.09 -8.76
N TYR A 317 1.23 22.61 -7.85
CA TYR A 317 1.08 22.45 -6.42
C TYR A 317 1.07 23.82 -5.74
N ASN A 318 0.11 24.02 -4.86
CA ASN A 318 0.05 25.16 -3.96
C ASN A 318 -0.39 24.69 -2.57
N GLN A 319 0.29 25.16 -1.55
CA GLN A 319 -0.12 25.00 -0.17
C GLN A 319 -0.01 26.35 0.55
N THR A 320 -0.95 26.63 1.44
CA THR A 320 -0.84 27.72 2.41
C THR A 320 -1.01 27.16 3.81
N VAL A 321 -0.17 27.60 4.73
CA VAL A 321 -0.29 27.29 6.15
C VAL A 321 -0.32 28.61 6.90
N LYS A 322 -1.35 28.81 7.71
CA LYS A 322 -1.52 30.03 8.51
C LYS A 322 -1.76 29.68 9.96
N LYS A 323 -1.36 30.60 10.84
CA LYS A 323 -1.57 30.53 12.28
C LYS A 323 -2.33 31.78 12.75
N SER A 324 -3.34 31.56 13.58
CA SER A 324 -4.06 32.61 14.30
C SER A 324 -4.33 32.15 15.72
N GLY A 325 -3.57 32.68 16.69
CA GLY A 325 -3.62 32.20 18.07
C GLY A 325 -3.18 30.73 18.17
N ASN A 326 -4.05 29.88 18.73
CA ASN A 326 -3.87 28.43 18.85
C ASN A 326 -4.42 27.64 17.65
N VAL A 327 -4.91 28.32 16.60
CA VAL A 327 -5.52 27.71 15.42
C VAL A 327 -4.58 27.78 14.23
N TYR A 328 -4.44 26.65 13.55
CA TYR A 328 -3.69 26.47 12.31
C TYR A 328 -4.67 26.12 11.20
N THR A 329 -4.52 26.76 10.04
CA THR A 329 -5.30 26.43 8.85
C THR A 329 -4.36 26.06 7.72
N CYS A 330 -4.64 24.95 7.05
CA CYS A 330 -3.92 24.53 5.84
C CYS A 330 -4.89 24.49 4.67
N GLU A 331 -4.52 25.09 3.54
CA GLU A 331 -5.19 24.86 2.27
C GLU A 331 -4.17 24.31 1.28
N GLN A 332 -4.49 23.21 0.62
CA GLN A 332 -3.62 22.56 -0.36
C GLN A 332 -4.38 22.32 -1.67
N ASN A 333 -3.69 22.50 -2.79
CA ASN A 333 -4.16 22.15 -4.12
C ASN A 333 -3.02 21.49 -4.89
N LEU A 334 -3.18 20.21 -5.19
CA LEU A 334 -2.34 19.44 -6.10
C LEU A 334 -3.17 19.19 -7.35
N SER A 335 -2.66 19.50 -8.54
CA SER A 335 -3.43 19.29 -9.78
C SER A 335 -2.54 19.01 -10.98
N MET A 336 -3.09 18.31 -11.95
CA MET A 336 -2.54 18.27 -13.31
C MET A 336 -3.61 18.71 -14.28
N ASN A 337 -3.39 19.85 -14.93
CA ASN A 337 -4.35 20.42 -15.88
C ASN A 337 -3.65 20.75 -17.19
N THR A 338 -4.26 20.32 -18.29
CA THR A 338 -3.86 20.74 -19.63
C THR A 338 -4.67 21.97 -20.04
N ASN A 339 -4.23 22.70 -21.06
CA ASN A 339 -4.94 23.91 -21.54
C ASN A 339 -6.42 23.68 -21.94
N SER A 340 -6.88 22.43 -22.06
CA SER A 340 -8.24 22.07 -22.44
C SER A 340 -9.00 21.19 -21.43
N LYS A 341 -8.32 20.51 -20.49
CA LYS A 341 -8.93 19.52 -19.58
C LYS A 341 -8.15 19.38 -18.27
N ASP A 342 -8.89 19.27 -17.17
CA ASP A 342 -8.37 18.82 -15.87
C ASP A 342 -8.16 17.30 -15.91
N LEU A 343 -6.94 16.83 -15.64
CA LEU A 343 -6.64 15.39 -15.56
C LEU A 343 -7.04 14.86 -14.18
N PHE A 344 -6.50 15.49 -13.14
CA PHE A 344 -6.87 15.24 -11.76
C PHE A 344 -6.57 16.45 -10.88
N TYR A 345 -7.24 16.51 -9.74
CA TYR A 345 -6.80 17.37 -8.64
C TYR A 345 -7.15 16.76 -7.28
N ILE A 346 -6.37 17.18 -6.28
CA ILE A 346 -6.62 16.96 -4.85
C ILE A 346 -6.59 18.34 -4.20
N LYS A 347 -7.74 18.79 -3.72
CA LYS A 347 -7.87 20.04 -2.96
C LYS A 347 -8.20 19.69 -1.53
N SER A 348 -7.48 20.24 -0.56
CA SER A 348 -7.83 20.08 0.84
C SER A 348 -7.85 21.40 1.57
N LYS A 349 -8.72 21.46 2.58
CA LYS A 349 -8.77 22.54 3.56
C LYS A 349 -8.86 21.90 4.92
N SER A 350 -7.99 22.25 5.83
CA SER A 350 -7.99 21.74 7.18
C SER A 350 -7.78 22.85 8.20
N THR A 351 -8.33 22.62 9.39
CA THR A 351 -8.15 23.44 10.56
C THR A 351 -7.74 22.54 11.71
N MET A 352 -6.74 22.96 12.46
CA MET A 352 -6.29 22.31 13.68
C MET A 352 -6.23 23.34 14.80
N GLU A 353 -6.84 23.05 15.93
CA GLU A 353 -6.81 23.88 17.13
C GLU A 353 -6.05 23.15 18.23
N SER A 354 -5.01 23.79 18.78
CA SER A 354 -4.34 23.31 19.99
C SER A 354 -5.28 23.51 21.19
N LYS A 355 -5.79 22.41 21.73
CA LYS A 355 -6.79 22.37 22.79
C LYS A 355 -6.78 20.99 23.42
N LYS A 356 -6.92 20.95 24.75
CA LYS A 356 -7.03 19.69 25.49
C LYS A 356 -8.27 18.90 25.04
N VAL A 357 -8.05 17.65 24.68
CA VAL A 357 -9.11 16.68 24.37
C VAL A 357 -9.18 15.59 25.42
N ASP A 358 -10.31 14.89 25.47
CA ASP A 358 -10.49 13.67 26.25
C ASP A 358 -10.97 12.61 25.26
N MET A 359 -10.09 11.68 24.91
CA MET A 359 -10.35 10.64 23.91
C MET A 359 -10.61 9.31 24.59
N LYS A 360 -11.68 8.64 24.18
CA LYS A 360 -12.02 7.29 24.62
C LYS A 360 -11.63 6.32 23.52
N PHE A 361 -10.56 5.58 23.76
CA PHE A 361 -10.06 4.63 22.80
C PHE A 361 -10.73 3.26 22.98
N PRO A 362 -10.98 2.51 21.90
CA PRO A 362 -11.45 1.14 21.99
C PRO A 362 -10.44 0.24 22.69
N VAL A 363 -10.91 -0.57 23.64
CA VAL A 363 -10.05 -1.51 24.40
C VAL A 363 -10.14 -2.94 23.85
N GLN A 364 -11.17 -3.23 23.05
CA GLN A 364 -11.38 -4.55 22.46
C GLN A 364 -12.10 -4.42 21.12
N GLY A 365 -11.70 -5.25 20.16
CA GLY A 365 -12.34 -5.38 18.86
C GLY A 365 -12.46 -6.84 18.43
N THR A 366 -13.22 -7.09 17.36
CA THR A 366 -13.09 -8.35 16.63
C THR A 366 -11.81 -8.29 15.80
N ASP A 367 -10.99 -9.32 15.90
CA ASP A 367 -9.72 -9.44 15.18
C ASP A 367 -9.92 -9.49 13.66
N ILE A 368 -9.10 -8.75 12.91
CA ILE A 368 -9.22 -8.66 11.45
C ILE A 368 -8.93 -10.00 10.75
N SER A 369 -8.06 -10.85 11.29
CA SER A 369 -7.80 -12.19 10.75
C SER A 369 -9.01 -13.10 10.92
N ALA A 370 -9.70 -13.03 12.07
CA ALA A 370 -10.96 -13.72 12.27
C ALA A 370 -12.05 -13.24 11.28
N ILE A 371 -12.12 -11.94 11.03
CA ILE A 371 -13.04 -11.36 10.02
C ILE A 371 -12.68 -11.84 8.61
N SER A 372 -11.40 -11.82 8.25
CA SER A 372 -10.90 -12.30 6.96
C SER A 372 -11.31 -13.75 6.72
N GLN A 373 -11.08 -14.64 7.70
CA GLN A 373 -11.52 -16.03 7.64
C GLN A 373 -13.05 -16.18 7.47
N ASN A 374 -13.83 -15.36 8.17
CA ASN A 374 -15.29 -15.41 8.06
C ASN A 374 -15.78 -14.90 6.69
N ILE A 375 -15.13 -13.87 6.13
CA ILE A 375 -15.41 -13.37 4.78
C ILE A 375 -15.05 -14.43 3.74
N SER A 376 -13.91 -15.11 3.86
CA SER A 376 -13.53 -16.22 2.96
C SER A 376 -14.56 -17.35 2.99
N LYS A 377 -15.04 -17.75 4.18
CA LYS A 377 -16.14 -18.74 4.30
C LYS A 377 -17.43 -18.26 3.63
N LEU A 378 -17.73 -16.96 3.73
CA LEU A 378 -18.90 -16.37 3.09
C LEU A 378 -18.75 -16.35 1.55
N GLU A 379 -17.55 -16.06 1.06
CA GLU A 379 -17.21 -16.12 -0.36
C GLU A 379 -17.38 -17.54 -0.90
N ASP A 380 -16.85 -18.55 -0.23
CA ASP A 380 -17.00 -19.95 -0.65
C ASP A 380 -18.45 -20.43 -0.60
N LYS A 381 -19.27 -19.88 0.30
CA LYS A 381 -20.71 -20.18 0.36
C LYS A 381 -21.47 -19.62 -0.85
N TYR A 382 -21.20 -18.38 -1.26
CA TYR A 382 -21.97 -17.71 -2.32
C TYR A 382 -21.37 -17.89 -3.71
N ASN A 383 -20.06 -18.11 -3.81
CA ASN A 383 -19.31 -18.23 -5.05
C ASN A 383 -18.23 -19.33 -4.93
N PRO A 384 -18.63 -20.59 -4.67
CA PRO A 384 -17.69 -21.69 -4.47
C PRO A 384 -16.81 -21.94 -5.69
N VAL A 385 -15.59 -22.41 -5.44
CA VAL A 385 -14.74 -22.98 -6.49
C VAL A 385 -15.44 -24.19 -7.09
N LYS A 386 -15.48 -24.24 -8.42
CA LYS A 386 -16.11 -25.33 -9.20
C LYS A 386 -15.09 -26.20 -9.91
N LYS A 387 -13.95 -25.63 -10.24
CA LYS A 387 -12.91 -26.28 -11.03
C LYS A 387 -11.54 -25.84 -10.53
N VAL A 388 -10.63 -26.79 -10.45
CA VAL A 388 -9.21 -26.56 -10.19
C VAL A 388 -8.41 -27.09 -11.37
N GLU A 389 -7.55 -26.25 -11.94
CA GLU A 389 -6.63 -26.60 -13.02
C GLU A 389 -5.22 -26.58 -12.49
N ILE A 390 -4.53 -27.71 -12.57
CA ILE A 390 -3.16 -27.88 -12.06
C ILE A 390 -2.25 -28.16 -13.26
N SER A 391 -1.27 -27.30 -13.50
CA SER A 391 -0.30 -27.47 -14.59
C SER A 391 1.14 -27.46 -14.12
N TRP A 392 1.97 -28.26 -14.78
CA TRP A 392 3.41 -28.33 -14.53
C TRP A 392 4.15 -28.65 -15.83
N GLU A 393 5.43 -28.27 -15.89
CA GLU A 393 6.26 -28.47 -17.08
C GLU A 393 6.69 -29.93 -17.25
N LYS A 394 6.71 -30.38 -18.50
CA LYS A 394 7.17 -31.74 -18.90
C LYS A 394 8.69 -31.89 -18.85
N SER A 395 9.41 -30.77 -18.99
CA SER A 395 10.87 -30.71 -19.12
C SER A 395 11.60 -30.33 -17.84
N ARG A 396 10.89 -29.98 -16.76
CA ARG A 396 11.53 -29.60 -15.50
C ARG A 396 12.24 -30.82 -14.92
N GLU A 397 13.57 -30.78 -14.90
CA GLU A 397 14.35 -31.58 -13.96
C GLU A 397 13.98 -31.10 -12.55
N THR A 398 13.89 -32.04 -11.59
CA THR A 398 13.60 -31.74 -10.19
C THR A 398 14.47 -30.58 -9.72
N ALA A 399 13.85 -29.55 -9.15
CA ALA A 399 14.57 -28.37 -8.68
C ALA A 399 15.66 -28.77 -7.65
N GLU A 400 16.77 -28.03 -7.61
CA GLU A 400 17.95 -28.36 -6.79
C GLU A 400 17.64 -28.45 -5.28
N ASP A 401 16.51 -27.89 -4.84
CA ASP A 401 15.94 -27.89 -3.50
C ASP A 401 14.96 -29.06 -3.22
N GLY A 402 14.71 -29.94 -4.19
CA GLY A 402 13.97 -31.19 -4.00
C GLY A 402 12.44 -31.09 -4.09
N TYR A 403 11.89 -29.92 -4.38
CA TYR A 403 10.45 -29.68 -4.55
C TYR A 403 10.12 -29.30 -5.99
N ASP A 404 9.12 -29.97 -6.58
CA ASP A 404 8.56 -29.55 -7.87
C ASP A 404 7.33 -28.67 -7.64
N TYR A 405 7.28 -27.50 -8.31
CA TYR A 405 6.14 -26.57 -8.20
C TYR A 405 5.20 -26.67 -9.41
N CYS A 406 3.90 -26.67 -9.13
CA CYS A 406 2.83 -26.59 -10.12
C CYS A 406 2.07 -25.28 -9.99
N ASP A 407 1.58 -24.81 -11.13
CA ASP A 407 0.62 -23.72 -11.20
C ASP A 407 -0.77 -24.29 -10.90
N ILE A 408 -1.51 -23.62 -10.03
CA ILE A 408 -2.87 -24.00 -9.67
C ILE A 408 -3.79 -22.82 -9.98
N TYR A 409 -4.88 -23.10 -10.70
CA TYR A 409 -5.91 -22.12 -10.95
C TYR A 409 -7.25 -22.57 -10.41
N TYR A 410 -7.87 -21.73 -9.57
CA TYR A 410 -9.19 -21.96 -9.00
C TYR A 410 -10.23 -21.17 -9.79
N THR A 411 -11.21 -21.86 -10.37
CA THR A 411 -12.28 -21.24 -11.15
C THR A 411 -13.58 -21.20 -10.34
N ARG A 412 -14.12 -20.00 -10.17
CA ARG A 412 -15.42 -19.72 -9.54
C ARG A 412 -16.49 -19.46 -10.59
N LYS A 413 -17.74 -19.21 -10.18
CA LYS A 413 -18.85 -18.97 -11.12
C LYS A 413 -18.73 -17.60 -11.82
N SER A 414 -18.24 -16.62 -11.09
CA SER A 414 -18.15 -15.23 -11.54
C SER A 414 -17.13 -14.48 -10.70
N ALA A 415 -16.51 -13.45 -11.29
CA ALA A 415 -15.73 -12.48 -10.54
C ALA A 415 -16.61 -11.63 -9.59
N SER A 416 -16.00 -11.11 -8.54
CA SER A 416 -16.59 -10.21 -7.55
C SER A 416 -15.56 -9.16 -7.13
N PRO A 417 -15.93 -8.16 -6.31
CA PRO A 417 -14.95 -7.27 -5.70
C PRO A 417 -13.91 -7.98 -4.81
N LEU A 418 -14.15 -9.22 -4.39
CA LEU A 418 -13.25 -10.00 -3.52
C LEU A 418 -12.43 -11.07 -4.24
N SER A 419 -12.87 -11.55 -5.41
CA SER A 419 -12.21 -12.65 -6.11
C SER A 419 -12.33 -12.50 -7.63
N GLN A 420 -11.37 -13.05 -8.38
CA GLN A 420 -11.52 -13.16 -9.83
C GLN A 420 -12.38 -14.38 -10.18
N GLU A 421 -12.78 -14.48 -11.45
CA GLU A 421 -13.41 -15.71 -11.95
C GLU A 421 -12.40 -16.87 -11.95
N LYS A 422 -11.13 -16.57 -12.18
CA LYS A 422 -10.01 -17.51 -12.17
C LYS A 422 -8.87 -16.93 -11.33
N ASP A 423 -8.68 -17.47 -10.14
CA ASP A 423 -7.61 -17.09 -9.21
C ASP A 423 -6.39 -17.98 -9.45
N TYR A 424 -5.18 -17.42 -9.37
CA TYR A 424 -3.91 -18.12 -9.52
C TYR A 424 -3.27 -18.35 -8.15
N ASP A 425 -2.67 -19.52 -8.00
CA ASP A 425 -1.85 -19.93 -6.87
C ASP A 425 -0.76 -20.88 -7.39
N TRP A 426 0.19 -21.22 -6.55
CA TRP A 426 1.18 -22.26 -6.85
C TRP A 426 1.26 -23.22 -5.68
N GLY A 427 1.71 -24.43 -5.95
CA GLY A 427 1.82 -25.46 -4.92
C GLY A 427 2.88 -26.49 -5.26
N GLU A 428 3.41 -27.12 -4.22
CA GLU A 428 4.28 -28.28 -4.38
C GLU A 428 3.50 -29.46 -4.96
N TYR A 429 4.15 -30.27 -5.76
CA TYR A 429 3.65 -31.58 -6.17
C TYR A 429 4.76 -32.62 -6.11
N GLN A 430 4.36 -33.88 -6.04
CA GLN A 430 5.29 -35.00 -6.15
C GLN A 430 5.00 -35.81 -7.41
N ASN A 431 6.04 -36.08 -8.20
CA ASN A 431 5.96 -36.97 -9.36
C ASN A 431 6.57 -38.33 -9.02
N LEU A 432 5.73 -39.32 -8.75
CA LEU A 432 6.19 -40.66 -8.40
C LEU A 432 5.63 -41.67 -9.40
N ASN A 433 6.53 -42.41 -10.05
CA ASN A 433 6.19 -43.40 -11.06
C ASN A 433 5.29 -42.84 -12.20
N LYS A 434 5.58 -41.62 -12.67
CA LYS A 434 4.80 -40.89 -13.69
C LYS A 434 3.36 -40.58 -13.27
N GLN A 435 3.12 -40.43 -11.97
CA GLN A 435 1.83 -40.05 -11.40
C GLN A 435 2.01 -38.80 -10.56
N MET A 436 1.15 -37.81 -10.80
CA MET A 436 1.13 -36.57 -10.04
C MET A 436 0.38 -36.77 -8.72
N TYR A 437 1.02 -36.36 -7.63
CA TYR A 437 0.44 -36.21 -6.31
C TYR A 437 0.43 -34.73 -5.93
N VAL A 438 -0.72 -34.24 -5.48
CA VAL A 438 -0.94 -32.83 -5.13
C VAL A 438 -1.41 -32.70 -3.69
N PRO A 439 -1.22 -31.54 -3.03
CA PRO A 439 -1.56 -31.35 -1.63
C PRO A 439 -3.07 -31.49 -1.41
N LEU A 440 -3.49 -32.50 -0.64
CA LEU A 440 -4.91 -32.77 -0.40
C LEU A 440 -5.61 -31.57 0.23
N ARG A 441 -4.97 -30.98 1.25
CA ARG A 441 -5.52 -29.86 2.02
C ARG A 441 -5.76 -28.65 1.12
N GLN A 442 -4.74 -28.22 0.38
CA GLN A 442 -4.83 -27.07 -0.52
C GLN A 442 -6.02 -27.22 -1.48
N ILE A 443 -6.10 -28.34 -2.22
CA ILE A 443 -7.17 -28.52 -3.20
C ILE A 443 -8.57 -28.64 -2.56
N CYS A 444 -8.72 -29.42 -1.50
CA CYS A 444 -10.03 -29.68 -0.88
C CYS A 444 -10.57 -28.47 -0.09
N GLU A 445 -9.71 -27.72 0.60
CA GLU A 445 -10.16 -26.54 1.36
C GLU A 445 -10.65 -25.43 0.41
N TYR A 446 -10.03 -25.26 -0.77
CA TYR A 446 -10.56 -24.36 -1.81
C TYR A 446 -11.92 -24.81 -2.37
N PHE A 447 -12.23 -26.12 -2.35
CA PHE A 447 -13.57 -26.62 -2.66
C PHE A 447 -14.56 -26.46 -1.49
N GLY A 448 -14.15 -25.82 -0.38
CA GLY A 448 -14.94 -25.60 0.82
C GLY A 448 -15.07 -26.84 1.70
N GLU A 449 -14.11 -27.77 1.64
CA GLU A 449 -14.14 -29.02 2.42
C GLU A 449 -13.16 -28.99 3.58
N GLU A 450 -13.52 -29.63 4.69
CA GLU A 450 -12.62 -29.78 5.83
C GLU A 450 -11.70 -31.00 5.62
N VAL A 451 -10.40 -30.79 5.76
CA VAL A 451 -9.38 -31.85 5.72
C VAL A 451 -8.79 -32.09 7.09
N GLY A 452 -8.80 -33.35 7.52
CA GLY A 452 -8.29 -33.76 8.83
C GLY A 452 -7.35 -34.96 8.75
N TRP A 453 -6.70 -35.23 9.88
CA TRP A 453 -5.75 -36.35 10.06
C TRP A 453 -6.24 -37.34 11.11
N ASP A 454 -6.30 -38.61 10.77
CA ASP A 454 -6.55 -39.71 11.72
C ASP A 454 -5.19 -40.21 12.24
N ASN A 455 -4.80 -39.74 13.43
CA ASN A 455 -3.50 -40.06 14.00
C ASN A 455 -3.34 -41.54 14.39
N GLN A 456 -4.45 -42.24 14.66
CA GLN A 456 -4.41 -43.66 15.02
C GLN A 456 -4.13 -44.54 13.80
N ASN A 457 -4.80 -44.25 12.68
CA ASN A 457 -4.66 -45.03 11.45
C ASN A 457 -3.65 -44.43 10.46
N LYS A 458 -3.05 -43.28 10.81
CA LYS A 458 -2.07 -42.54 9.99
C LYS A 458 -2.58 -42.28 8.57
N ILE A 459 -3.80 -41.77 8.46
CA ILE A 459 -4.48 -41.54 7.18
C ILE A 459 -5.23 -40.21 7.19
N ALA A 460 -5.20 -39.49 6.08
CA ALA A 460 -5.98 -38.28 5.92
C ALA A 460 -7.45 -38.59 5.65
N TYR A 461 -8.33 -37.65 5.98
CA TYR A 461 -9.73 -37.73 5.62
C TYR A 461 -10.27 -36.36 5.19
N VAL A 462 -11.28 -36.40 4.34
CA VAL A 462 -12.04 -35.21 3.93
C VAL A 462 -13.46 -35.36 4.49
N VAL A 463 -13.98 -34.28 5.06
CA VAL A 463 -15.37 -34.23 5.54
C VAL A 463 -16.26 -33.70 4.42
N ARG A 464 -17.13 -34.56 3.89
CA ARG A 464 -18.15 -34.19 2.90
C ARG A 464 -19.51 -34.64 3.38
N ASP A 465 -20.49 -33.74 3.37
CA ASP A 465 -21.86 -33.99 3.84
C ASP A 465 -21.92 -34.64 5.24
N GLY A 466 -21.02 -34.21 6.14
CA GLY A 466 -20.90 -34.74 7.51
C GLY A 466 -20.27 -36.13 7.62
N LYS A 467 -19.78 -36.72 6.52
CA LYS A 467 -19.10 -38.03 6.50
C LYS A 467 -17.59 -37.85 6.31
N LYS A 468 -16.80 -38.60 7.09
CA LYS A 468 -15.35 -38.68 6.91
C LYS A 468 -15.01 -39.71 5.83
N ILE A 469 -14.47 -39.25 4.71
CA ILE A 469 -13.98 -40.10 3.62
C ILE A 469 -12.47 -40.20 3.75
N LYS A 470 -11.97 -41.40 4.03
CA LYS A 470 -10.52 -41.66 4.17
C LYS A 470 -9.85 -41.64 2.80
N ILE A 471 -8.70 -40.99 2.70
CA ILE A 471 -7.92 -40.85 1.48
C ILE A 471 -6.48 -41.29 1.75
N ASN A 472 -6.00 -42.22 0.92
CA ASN A 472 -4.60 -42.65 0.94
C ASN A 472 -3.76 -41.59 0.24
N GLY A 473 -2.64 -41.23 0.85
CA GLY A 473 -1.68 -40.29 0.30
C GLY A 473 -0.29 -40.57 0.85
N ILE A 474 0.65 -39.79 0.37
CA ILE A 474 2.03 -39.78 0.83
C ILE A 474 2.12 -38.63 1.83
N TYR A 475 2.58 -38.95 3.03
CA TYR A 475 2.80 -37.96 4.06
C TYR A 475 4.27 -37.53 4.02
N ASP A 476 4.51 -36.25 3.81
CA ASP A 476 5.83 -35.65 3.87
C ASP A 476 5.80 -34.50 4.88
N THR A 477 6.57 -34.66 5.98
CA THR A 477 6.70 -33.79 7.16
C THR A 477 5.40 -33.21 7.74
N GLU A 478 4.68 -32.37 7.00
CA GLU A 478 3.42 -31.71 7.38
C GLU A 478 2.30 -31.80 6.30
N THR A 479 2.62 -32.26 5.10
CA THR A 479 1.70 -32.25 3.94
C THR A 479 1.31 -33.67 3.51
N VAL A 480 0.01 -33.86 3.22
CA VAL A 480 -0.49 -35.09 2.61
C VAL A 480 -0.68 -34.87 1.12
N PHE A 481 0.16 -35.53 0.33
CA PHE A 481 0.08 -35.54 -1.13
C PHE A 481 -0.77 -36.71 -1.62
N VAL A 482 -1.77 -36.43 -2.44
CA VAL A 482 -2.71 -37.42 -2.97
C VAL A 482 -2.64 -37.45 -4.47
N LYS A 483 -2.65 -38.66 -5.04
CA LYS A 483 -2.68 -38.85 -6.47
C LYS A 483 -3.86 -38.09 -7.06
N ALA A 484 -3.66 -37.27 -8.09
CA ALA A 484 -4.73 -36.39 -8.58
C ALA A 484 -6.02 -37.15 -9.02
N ARG A 485 -5.89 -38.39 -9.50
CA ARG A 485 -7.05 -39.25 -9.82
C ARG A 485 -7.83 -39.73 -8.58
N ASP A 486 -7.21 -39.80 -7.42
CA ASP A 486 -7.87 -40.25 -6.19
C ASP A 486 -8.91 -39.24 -5.67
N PHE A 487 -8.92 -38.00 -6.18
CA PHE A 487 -10.03 -37.06 -5.97
C PHE A 487 -11.36 -37.59 -6.50
N GLU A 488 -11.37 -38.52 -7.47
CA GLU A 488 -12.59 -39.22 -7.91
C GLU A 488 -13.27 -40.00 -6.77
N LYS A 489 -12.50 -40.48 -5.78
CA LYS A 489 -13.05 -41.19 -4.60
C LYS A 489 -13.87 -40.27 -3.70
N LEU A 490 -13.59 -38.97 -3.76
CA LEU A 490 -14.41 -37.96 -3.08
C LEU A 490 -15.69 -37.67 -3.86
N GLY A 491 -15.76 -38.06 -5.15
CA GLY A 491 -16.87 -37.76 -6.05
C GLY A 491 -16.59 -36.55 -6.95
N TYR A 492 -15.33 -36.18 -7.12
CA TYR A 492 -14.91 -35.21 -8.14
C TYR A 492 -14.77 -35.86 -9.51
N LYS A 493 -14.82 -35.07 -10.58
CA LYS A 493 -14.46 -35.49 -11.93
C LYS A 493 -13.03 -35.04 -12.23
N VAL A 494 -12.17 -35.96 -12.64
CA VAL A 494 -10.76 -35.67 -12.92
C VAL A 494 -10.44 -35.92 -14.39
N ASN A 495 -9.98 -34.88 -15.09
CA ASN A 495 -9.61 -34.95 -16.50
C ASN A 495 -8.11 -34.65 -16.66
N TYR A 496 -7.43 -35.44 -17.50
CA TYR A 496 -6.04 -35.21 -17.86
C TYR A 496 -5.96 -34.68 -19.29
N ASN A 497 -5.30 -33.55 -19.48
CA ASN A 497 -5.01 -33.01 -20.80
C ASN A 497 -3.49 -32.97 -21.01
N GLY A 498 -3.02 -33.79 -21.95
CA GLY A 498 -1.61 -33.88 -22.33
C GLY A 498 -1.29 -33.26 -23.70
N SER A 499 -2.24 -32.54 -24.30
CA SER A 499 -2.16 -32.04 -25.68
C SER A 499 -1.10 -30.95 -25.87
N ASN A 500 -0.77 -30.21 -24.81
CA ASN A 500 0.32 -29.23 -24.85
C ASN A 500 1.68 -29.96 -24.82
N PRO A 501 2.61 -29.74 -25.76
CA PRO A 501 3.91 -30.44 -25.77
C PRO A 501 4.79 -30.13 -24.55
N ASP A 502 4.62 -28.97 -23.92
CA ASP A 502 5.53 -28.45 -22.90
C ASP A 502 4.98 -28.58 -21.47
N THR A 503 3.65 -28.70 -21.33
CA THR A 503 2.99 -28.80 -20.02
C THR A 503 2.06 -30.00 -19.90
N HIS A 504 1.96 -30.52 -18.69
CA HIS A 504 0.86 -31.38 -18.27
C HIS A 504 -0.24 -30.54 -17.63
N LEU A 505 -1.50 -30.92 -17.83
CA LEU A 505 -2.65 -30.28 -17.21
C LEU A 505 -3.58 -31.34 -16.62
N VAL A 506 -3.95 -31.15 -15.35
CA VAL A 506 -5.01 -31.90 -14.67
C VAL A 506 -6.11 -30.93 -14.28
N THR A 507 -7.35 -31.33 -14.56
CA THR A 507 -8.54 -30.59 -14.16
C THR A 507 -9.35 -31.41 -13.18
N ILE A 508 -9.66 -30.84 -12.02
CA ILE A 508 -10.52 -31.43 -10.99
C ILE A 508 -11.80 -30.59 -10.93
N GLU A 509 -12.96 -31.19 -11.18
CA GLU A 509 -14.26 -30.52 -11.21
C GLU A 509 -15.18 -31.06 -10.11
N LYS A 510 -15.84 -30.15 -9.38
CA LYS A 510 -16.92 -30.48 -8.46
C LYS A 510 -18.20 -30.74 -9.25
N ASN A 511 -18.78 -31.92 -9.06
CA ASN A 511 -20.02 -32.35 -9.73
C ASN A 511 -21.23 -31.49 -9.34
#